data_AF-A0A1G2YG36-F1
#
_entry.id   AF-A0A1G2YG36-F1
#
_cell.length_a   1.000
_cell.length_b   1.000
_cell.length_c   1.000
_cell.angle_alpha   90.00
_cell.angle_beta   90.00
_cell.angle_gamma   90.00
#
_symmetry.space_group_name_H-M   'P 1'
#
loop_
_entity.id
_entity.type
_entity.pdbx_description
1 polymer ?
#
loop_
_entity_poly.entity_id
_entity_poly.type
_entity_poly.pdbx_seq_one_letter_code
_entity_poly.pdbx_strand_id
1 'polypeptide(L)'
;MRDEDIDRIMNSLEKSDPNAFKELEKLRKEDQEKFQAEIRRYGREEFGKILRERADGFRRQRQNDFQQWLVKEYPKEVENLAKLKENDPNLYMERFETIRGRYWRIFEEERRNPELAEVLKEDLELKDKRDELVIRIKAATNEQDKQKLTAELEDVVSRRYDLIVRQKEIAYERLLKWLEELRNRIRDSRAEIIKSKDEQVKTENVKNHMRDLLERRPKFRWD
;
A
#
# COMPACT_ATOMS: atom_id res chain seq x y z
N MET A 1 -0.71 -2.62 -20.03
CA MET A 1 -1.44 -1.33 -20.16
C MET A 1 -2.86 -1.70 -20.50
N ARG A 2 -3.88 -1.03 -19.92
CA ARG A 2 -5.28 -1.37 -20.24
C ARG A 2 -5.65 -0.72 -21.58
N ASP A 3 -6.58 -1.30 -22.33
CA ASP A 3 -6.98 -0.79 -23.65
C ASP A 3 -7.53 0.64 -23.57
N GLU A 4 -8.24 0.97 -22.49
CA GLU A 4 -8.70 2.33 -22.20
C GLU A 4 -7.55 3.36 -22.09
N ASP A 5 -6.39 2.93 -21.58
CA ASP A 5 -5.22 3.83 -21.48
C ASP A 5 -4.61 4.08 -22.85
N ILE A 6 -4.61 3.04 -23.69
CA ILE A 6 -4.08 3.07 -25.05
C ILE A 6 -4.92 4.05 -25.87
N ASP A 7 -6.24 3.92 -25.83
CA ASP A 7 -7.13 4.81 -26.58
C ASP A 7 -7.04 6.26 -26.08
N ARG A 8 -6.89 6.47 -24.77
CA ARG A 8 -6.67 7.81 -24.22
C ARG A 8 -5.34 8.43 -24.65
N ILE A 9 -4.27 7.63 -24.68
CA ILE A 9 -2.96 8.08 -25.19
C ILE A 9 -3.05 8.41 -26.69
N MET A 10 -3.68 7.55 -27.48
CA MET A 10 -3.88 7.77 -28.92
C MET A 10 -4.67 9.05 -29.19
N ASN A 11 -5.76 9.30 -28.46
CA ASN A 11 -6.55 10.53 -28.58
C ASN A 11 -5.77 11.80 -28.17
N SER A 12 -4.83 11.68 -27.23
CA SER A 12 -3.96 12.78 -26.81
C SER A 12 -2.88 13.07 -27.88
N LEU A 13 -2.31 12.01 -28.47
CA LEU A 13 -1.32 12.11 -29.54
C LEU A 13 -1.93 12.62 -30.85
N GLU A 14 -3.16 12.25 -31.19
CA GLU A 14 -3.86 12.78 -32.36
C GLU A 14 -3.88 14.32 -32.38
N LYS A 15 -3.96 14.94 -31.20
CA LYS A 15 -4.00 16.40 -31.03
C LYS A 15 -2.63 17.04 -30.84
N SER A 16 -1.71 16.35 -30.17
CA SER A 16 -0.41 16.92 -29.77
C SER A 16 0.73 16.57 -30.73
N ASP A 17 0.73 15.38 -31.32
CA ASP A 17 1.68 14.91 -32.34
C ASP A 17 1.00 13.96 -33.35
N PRO A 18 0.37 14.54 -34.40
CA PRO A 18 -0.36 13.77 -35.41
C PRO A 18 0.51 12.80 -36.21
N ASN A 19 1.83 13.04 -36.29
CA ASN A 19 2.75 12.15 -37.00
C ASN A 19 3.00 10.88 -36.18
N ALA A 20 3.32 11.05 -34.89
CA ALA A 20 3.44 9.92 -33.97
C ALA A 20 2.14 9.10 -33.87
N PHE A 21 0.97 9.77 -33.90
CA PHE A 21 -0.33 9.09 -33.94
C PHE A 21 -0.49 8.19 -35.17
N LYS A 22 -0.19 8.69 -36.38
CA LYS A 22 -0.27 7.90 -37.62
C LYS A 22 0.70 6.73 -37.65
N GLU A 23 1.92 6.94 -37.16
CA GLU A 23 2.89 5.85 -37.00
C GLU A 23 2.37 4.76 -36.06
N LEU A 24 1.79 5.15 -34.93
CA LEU A 24 1.21 4.23 -33.96
C LEU A 24 -0.06 3.52 -34.47
N GLU A 25 -0.92 4.18 -35.25
CA GLU A 25 -2.07 3.52 -35.89
C GLU A 25 -1.63 2.40 -36.85
N LYS A 26 -0.57 2.66 -37.62
CA LYS A 26 0.00 1.68 -38.53
C LYS A 26 0.60 0.51 -37.75
N LEU A 27 1.40 0.80 -36.71
CA LEU A 27 1.97 -0.22 -35.82
C LEU A 27 0.87 -1.03 -35.09
N ARG A 28 -0.25 -0.43 -34.69
CA ARG A 28 -1.37 -1.14 -34.04
C ARG A 28 -1.94 -2.27 -34.90
N LYS A 29 -1.87 -2.13 -36.24
CA LYS A 29 -2.36 -3.12 -37.22
C LYS A 29 -1.29 -4.10 -37.68
N GLU A 30 -0.04 -3.65 -37.78
CA GLU A 30 1.07 -4.42 -38.37
C GLU A 30 1.91 -5.18 -37.33
N ASP A 31 2.16 -4.58 -36.17
CA ASP A 31 3.08 -5.10 -35.16
C ASP A 31 2.65 -4.65 -33.75
N GLN A 32 1.80 -5.46 -33.12
CA GLN A 32 1.23 -5.18 -31.81
C GLN A 32 2.31 -5.03 -30.72
N GLU A 33 3.44 -5.72 -30.83
CA GLU A 33 4.51 -5.64 -29.83
C GLU A 33 5.29 -4.33 -29.95
N LYS A 34 5.64 -3.91 -31.18
CA LYS A 34 6.25 -2.59 -31.41
C LYS A 34 5.31 -1.46 -31.06
N PHE A 35 4.03 -1.60 -31.36
CA PHE A 35 3.00 -0.64 -30.93
C PHE A 35 3.03 -0.45 -29.40
N GLN A 36 3.08 -1.54 -28.62
CA GLN A 36 3.13 -1.47 -27.15
C GLN A 36 4.42 -0.84 -26.61
N ALA A 37 5.53 -0.98 -27.32
CA ALA A 37 6.80 -0.34 -26.97
C ALA A 37 6.77 1.17 -27.28
N GLU A 38 6.37 1.53 -28.50
CA GLU A 38 6.38 2.91 -28.97
C GLU A 38 5.28 3.76 -28.35
N ILE A 39 4.10 3.21 -28.06
CA ILE A 39 3.03 3.97 -27.41
C ILE A 39 3.42 4.45 -26.01
N ARG A 40 4.27 3.70 -25.29
CA ARG A 40 4.81 4.12 -23.99
C ARG A 40 5.83 5.25 -24.12
N ARG A 41 6.56 5.27 -25.23
CA ARG A 41 7.58 6.27 -25.52
C ARG A 41 6.94 7.60 -25.93
N TYR A 42 6.08 7.57 -26.94
CA TYR A 42 5.36 8.74 -27.43
C TYR A 42 4.32 9.24 -26.42
N GLY A 43 3.60 8.32 -25.77
CA GLY A 43 2.56 8.63 -24.79
C GLY A 43 3.06 8.85 -23.37
N ARG A 44 4.36 9.02 -23.11
CA ARG A 44 4.95 9.04 -21.75
C ARG A 44 4.27 10.05 -20.83
N GLU A 45 3.97 11.25 -21.33
CA GLU A 45 3.35 12.30 -20.53
C GLU A 45 1.91 11.97 -20.14
N GLU A 46 1.08 11.55 -21.11
CA GLU A 46 -0.31 11.15 -20.88
C GLU A 46 -0.38 9.89 -20.02
N PHE A 47 0.49 8.92 -20.26
CA PHE A 47 0.63 7.75 -19.40
C PHE A 47 1.00 8.14 -17.97
N GLY A 48 1.89 9.12 -17.79
CA GLY A 48 2.19 9.71 -16.49
C GLY A 48 0.97 10.35 -15.82
N LYS A 49 0.10 11.05 -16.58
CA LYS A 49 -1.16 11.62 -16.07
C LYS A 49 -2.12 10.51 -15.62
N ILE A 50 -2.30 9.47 -16.44
CA ILE A 50 -3.14 8.31 -16.13
C ILE A 50 -2.68 7.63 -14.84
N LEU A 51 -1.37 7.41 -14.67
CA LEU A 51 -0.82 6.83 -13.45
C LEU A 51 -1.04 7.71 -12.23
N ARG A 52 -0.89 9.04 -12.36
CA ARG A 52 -1.20 9.99 -11.27
C ARG A 52 -2.67 9.95 -10.89
N GLU A 53 -3.58 10.03 -11.87
CA GLU A 53 -5.02 9.99 -11.63
C GLU A 53 -5.47 8.68 -10.96
N ARG A 54 -4.87 7.55 -11.35
CA ARG A 54 -5.11 6.28 -10.65
C ARG A 54 -4.58 6.30 -9.24
N ALA A 55 -3.35 6.78 -9.04
CA ALA A 55 -2.78 6.90 -7.70
C ALA A 55 -3.67 7.79 -6.82
N ASP A 56 -4.16 8.90 -7.35
CA ASP A 56 -5.08 9.80 -6.66
C ASP A 56 -6.45 9.14 -6.43
N GLY A 57 -6.94 8.36 -7.38
CA GLY A 57 -8.13 7.52 -7.25
C GLY A 57 -7.98 6.50 -6.12
N PHE A 58 -6.87 5.76 -6.07
CA PHE A 58 -6.56 4.83 -5.00
C PHE A 58 -6.42 5.54 -3.65
N ARG A 59 -5.80 6.73 -3.59
CA ARG A 59 -5.73 7.52 -2.36
C ARG A 59 -7.13 7.92 -1.88
N ARG A 60 -7.99 8.40 -2.77
CA ARG A 60 -9.38 8.77 -2.45
C ARG A 60 -10.19 7.56 -2.00
N GLN A 61 -10.05 6.42 -2.67
CA GLN A 61 -10.72 5.20 -2.26
C GLN A 61 -10.26 4.75 -0.88
N ARG A 62 -8.94 4.69 -0.63
CA ARG A 62 -8.40 4.32 0.68
C ARG A 62 -8.82 5.28 1.79
N GLN A 63 -8.92 6.57 1.47
CA GLN A 63 -9.45 7.57 2.38
C GLN A 63 -10.92 7.31 2.72
N ASN A 64 -11.75 6.99 1.73
CA ASN A 64 -13.16 6.65 1.95
C ASN A 64 -13.31 5.35 2.74
N ASP A 65 -12.52 4.32 2.43
CA ASP A 65 -12.50 3.05 3.17
C ASP A 65 -12.17 3.29 4.64
N PHE A 66 -11.18 4.15 4.93
CA PHE A 66 -10.83 4.53 6.29
C PHE A 66 -11.97 5.26 7.02
N GLN A 67 -12.68 6.16 6.33
CA GLN A 67 -13.83 6.84 6.92
C GLN A 67 -14.98 5.86 7.23
N GLN A 68 -15.29 4.93 6.33
CA GLN A 68 -16.31 3.91 6.57
C GLN A 68 -15.94 2.98 7.72
N TRP A 69 -14.67 2.59 7.78
CA TRP A 69 -14.13 1.81 8.88
C TRP A 69 -14.26 2.56 10.22
N LEU A 70 -13.95 3.86 10.24
CA LEU A 70 -14.07 4.69 11.44
C LEU A 70 -15.51 4.80 11.94
N VAL A 71 -16.49 4.91 11.02
CA VAL A 71 -17.93 4.89 11.36
C VAL A 71 -18.32 3.60 12.08
N LYS A 72 -17.79 2.47 11.60
CA LYS A 72 -18.11 1.14 12.15
C LYS A 72 -17.44 0.91 13.51
N GLU A 73 -16.14 1.15 13.60
CA GLU A 73 -15.33 0.75 14.76
C GLU A 73 -15.31 1.84 15.86
N TYR A 74 -15.40 3.12 15.49
CA TYR A 74 -15.26 4.26 16.42
C TYR A 74 -16.34 5.34 16.17
N PRO A 75 -17.64 5.01 16.30
CA PRO A 75 -18.73 5.93 15.99
C PRO A 75 -18.70 7.23 16.80
N LYS A 76 -18.19 7.20 18.04
CA LYS A 76 -18.05 8.40 18.89
C LYS A 76 -17.06 9.42 18.29
N GLU A 77 -15.96 8.96 17.69
CA GLU A 77 -14.99 9.85 17.04
C GLU A 77 -15.61 10.51 15.80
N VAL A 78 -16.45 9.78 15.06
CA VAL A 78 -17.19 10.33 13.92
C VAL A 78 -18.20 11.39 14.36
N GLU A 79 -18.93 11.15 15.46
CA GLU A 79 -19.86 12.14 16.00
C GLU A 79 -19.15 13.44 16.41
N ASN A 80 -17.99 13.32 17.05
CA ASN A 80 -17.15 14.47 17.43
C ASN A 80 -16.65 15.23 16.19
N LEU A 81 -16.22 14.52 15.14
CA LEU A 81 -15.83 15.14 13.88
C LEU A 81 -17.01 15.85 13.18
N ALA A 82 -18.20 15.26 13.19
CA ALA A 82 -19.38 15.85 12.56
C ALA A 82 -19.73 17.21 13.19
N LYS A 83 -19.66 17.32 14.53
CA LYS A 83 -19.87 18.58 15.27
C LYS A 83 -18.87 19.67 14.87
N LEU A 84 -17.63 19.31 14.54
CA LEU A 84 -16.61 20.27 14.12
C LEU A 84 -16.79 20.72 12.68
N LYS A 85 -17.25 19.84 11.79
CA LYS A 85 -17.40 20.12 10.36
C LYS A 85 -18.33 21.31 10.07
N GLU A 86 -19.36 21.49 10.88
CA GLU A 86 -20.36 22.55 10.74
C GLU A 86 -19.91 23.87 11.39
N ASN A 87 -19.14 23.79 12.48
CA ASN A 87 -18.80 24.94 13.32
C ASN A 87 -17.41 25.54 13.02
N ASP A 88 -16.43 24.72 12.64
CA ASP A 88 -15.06 25.15 12.33
C ASP A 88 -14.38 24.18 11.34
N PRO A 89 -14.39 24.51 10.03
CA PRO A 89 -13.79 23.67 9.00
C PRO A 89 -12.26 23.46 9.13
N ASN A 90 -11.54 24.43 9.71
CA ASN A 90 -10.09 24.30 9.89
C ASN A 90 -9.77 23.33 11.03
N LEU A 91 -10.47 23.49 12.15
CA LEU A 91 -10.35 22.59 13.30
C LEU A 91 -10.81 21.16 12.95
N TYR A 92 -11.80 21.02 12.06
CA TYR A 92 -12.19 19.72 11.50
C TYR A 92 -11.01 19.03 10.81
N MET A 93 -10.26 19.73 9.95
CA MET A 93 -9.14 19.15 9.21
C MET A 93 -8.01 18.72 10.15
N GLU A 94 -7.67 19.55 11.13
CA GLU A 94 -6.67 19.23 12.14
C GLU A 94 -7.07 18.00 12.99
N ARG A 95 -8.33 17.97 13.42
CA ARG A 95 -8.86 16.83 14.20
C ARG A 95 -8.91 15.57 13.36
N PHE A 96 -9.27 15.67 12.09
CA PHE A 96 -9.30 14.55 11.17
C PHE A 96 -7.88 13.96 10.96
N GLU A 97 -6.86 14.79 10.76
CA GLU A 97 -5.48 14.31 10.65
C GLU A 97 -4.96 13.69 11.95
N THR A 98 -5.40 14.19 13.11
CA THR A 98 -5.10 13.56 14.41
C THR A 98 -5.71 12.16 14.51
N ILE A 99 -7.00 12.02 14.17
CA ILE A 99 -7.69 10.73 14.12
C ILE A 99 -6.99 9.79 13.12
N ARG A 100 -6.65 10.30 11.95
CA ARG A 100 -5.90 9.53 10.96
C ARG A 100 -4.58 9.02 11.53
N GLY A 101 -3.75 9.89 12.08
CA GLY A 101 -2.47 9.49 12.68
C GLY A 101 -2.63 8.43 13.79
N ARG A 102 -3.74 8.49 14.52
CA ARG A 102 -4.05 7.59 15.63
C ARG A 102 -4.53 6.21 15.17
N TYR A 103 -5.45 6.16 14.21
CA TYR A 103 -6.16 4.93 13.84
C TYR A 103 -5.70 4.31 12.51
N TRP A 104 -4.96 5.04 11.67
CA TRP A 104 -4.59 4.57 10.33
C TRP A 104 -3.82 3.25 10.36
N ARG A 105 -2.87 3.09 11.30
CA ARG A 105 -2.10 1.85 11.42
C ARG A 105 -2.99 0.65 11.76
N ILE A 106 -3.99 0.83 12.64
CA ILE A 106 -4.95 -0.22 13.00
C ILE A 106 -5.75 -0.63 11.75
N PHE A 107 -6.32 0.36 11.04
CA PHE A 107 -7.06 0.14 9.80
C PHE A 107 -6.23 -0.62 8.75
N GLU A 108 -4.96 -0.27 8.57
CA GLU A 108 -4.11 -0.99 7.61
C GLU A 108 -3.81 -2.42 8.05
N GLU A 109 -3.57 -2.62 9.34
CA GLU A 109 -3.24 -3.93 9.88
C GLU A 109 -4.45 -4.85 9.94
N GLU A 110 -5.69 -4.39 10.14
CA GLU A 110 -6.85 -5.30 10.15
C GLU A 110 -6.93 -6.19 8.90
N ARG A 111 -6.49 -5.67 7.74
CA ARG A 111 -6.40 -6.45 6.50
C ARG A 111 -5.12 -7.27 6.37
N ARG A 112 -4.01 -6.83 6.97
CA ARG A 112 -2.64 -7.39 6.78
C ARG A 112 -2.20 -8.31 7.93
N ASN A 113 -2.43 -7.90 9.17
CA ASN A 113 -2.43 -8.71 10.38
C ASN A 113 -3.66 -8.39 11.23
N PRO A 114 -4.69 -9.24 11.22
CA PRO A 114 -5.77 -9.13 12.20
C PRO A 114 -5.23 -9.16 13.63
N GLU A 115 -4.24 -10.02 13.92
CA GLU A 115 -3.66 -10.11 15.27
C GLU A 115 -2.96 -8.81 15.71
N LEU A 116 -2.13 -8.22 14.84
CA LEU A 116 -1.48 -6.95 15.15
C LEU A 116 -2.49 -5.82 15.31
N ALA A 117 -3.58 -5.84 14.55
CA ALA A 117 -4.64 -4.85 14.67
C ALA A 117 -5.27 -4.89 16.07
N GLU A 118 -5.61 -6.07 16.58
CA GLU A 118 -6.17 -6.22 17.92
C GLU A 118 -5.20 -5.75 19.02
N VAL A 119 -3.91 -6.12 18.92
CA VAL A 119 -2.87 -5.63 19.85
C VAL A 119 -2.76 -4.09 19.82
N LEU A 120 -2.90 -3.48 18.64
CA LEU A 120 -2.85 -2.03 18.50
C LEU A 120 -4.12 -1.34 19.02
N LYS A 121 -5.30 -1.96 18.90
CA LYS A 121 -6.55 -1.47 19.50
C LYS A 121 -6.43 -1.45 21.02
N GLU A 122 -5.96 -2.54 21.62
CA GLU A 122 -5.79 -2.62 23.07
C GLU A 122 -4.74 -1.63 23.59
N ASP A 123 -3.58 -1.49 22.92
CA ASP A 123 -2.58 -0.49 23.31
C ASP A 123 -3.13 0.94 23.21
N LEU A 124 -4.02 1.19 22.24
CA LEU A 124 -4.66 2.48 22.09
C LEU A 124 -5.59 2.82 23.26
N GLU A 125 -6.41 1.88 23.69
CA GLU A 125 -7.30 2.05 24.85
C GLU A 125 -6.51 2.25 26.15
N LEU A 126 -5.45 1.45 26.34
CA LEU A 126 -4.58 1.60 27.50
C LEU A 126 -3.82 2.94 27.48
N LYS A 127 -3.47 3.46 26.29
CA LYS A 127 -2.84 4.78 26.14
C LYS A 127 -3.80 5.90 26.57
N ASP A 128 -5.07 5.83 26.20
CA ASP A 128 -6.08 6.79 26.66
C ASP A 128 -6.26 6.72 28.16
N LYS A 129 -6.43 5.52 28.69
CA LYS A 129 -6.58 5.30 30.14
C LYS A 129 -5.37 5.84 30.91
N ARG A 130 -4.16 5.62 30.41
CA ARG A 130 -2.93 6.20 30.97
C ARG A 130 -2.99 7.72 31.01
N ASP A 131 -3.39 8.35 29.91
CA ASP A 131 -3.42 9.81 29.79
C ASP A 131 -4.48 10.40 30.75
N GLU A 132 -5.63 9.76 30.87
CA GLU A 132 -6.67 10.10 31.86
C GLU A 132 -6.17 9.97 33.31
N LEU A 133 -5.50 8.86 33.64
CA LEU A 133 -4.94 8.63 34.97
C LEU A 133 -3.89 9.68 35.33
N VAL A 134 -3.02 10.05 34.40
CA VAL A 134 -2.02 11.12 34.60
C VAL A 134 -2.70 12.46 34.91
N ILE A 135 -3.77 12.80 34.20
CA ILE A 135 -4.54 14.03 34.48
C ILE A 135 -5.16 13.95 35.88
N ARG A 136 -5.79 12.84 36.24
CA ARG A 136 -6.43 12.65 37.56
C ARG A 136 -5.41 12.70 38.70
N ILE A 137 -4.23 12.10 38.54
CA ILE A 137 -3.14 12.14 39.52
C ILE A 137 -2.67 13.58 39.75
N LYS A 138 -2.51 14.36 38.68
CA LYS A 138 -2.10 15.77 38.78
C LYS A 138 -3.15 16.64 39.46
N ALA A 139 -4.42 16.31 39.31
CA ALA A 139 -5.54 17.03 39.93
C ALA A 139 -5.85 16.57 41.37
N ALA A 140 -5.35 15.40 41.80
CA ALA A 140 -5.64 14.85 43.12
C ALA A 140 -4.98 15.66 44.24
N THR A 141 -5.78 16.05 45.22
CA THR A 141 -5.33 16.81 46.41
C THR A 141 -5.06 15.92 47.62
N ASN A 142 -5.60 14.70 47.63
CA ASN A 142 -5.44 13.71 48.69
C ASN A 142 -4.37 12.68 48.32
N GLU A 143 -3.41 12.46 49.23
CA GLU A 143 -2.31 11.51 49.03
C GLU A 143 -2.79 10.06 48.91
N GLN A 144 -3.85 9.65 49.62
CA GLN A 144 -4.39 8.29 49.53
C GLN A 144 -5.00 8.01 48.15
N ASP A 145 -5.70 8.99 47.57
CA ASP A 145 -6.27 8.86 46.23
C ASP A 145 -5.18 8.89 45.16
N LYS A 146 -4.15 9.72 45.36
CA LYS A 146 -2.97 9.77 44.50
C LYS A 146 -2.22 8.44 44.46
N GLN A 147 -2.06 7.77 45.59
CA GLN A 147 -1.45 6.43 45.66
C GLN A 147 -2.28 5.38 44.91
N LYS A 148 -3.60 5.36 45.11
CA LYS A 148 -4.50 4.44 44.37
C LYS A 148 -4.41 4.64 42.86
N LEU A 149 -4.48 5.90 42.40
CA LEU A 149 -4.38 6.22 40.98
C LEU A 149 -3.00 5.88 40.40
N THR A 150 -1.94 6.04 41.19
CA THR A 150 -0.57 5.69 40.77
C THR A 150 -0.42 4.17 40.62
N ALA A 151 -0.98 3.37 41.53
CA ALA A 151 -1.00 1.91 41.40
C ALA A 151 -1.81 1.44 40.18
N GLU A 152 -2.93 2.10 39.87
CA GLU A 152 -3.69 1.82 38.65
C GLU A 152 -2.89 2.20 37.39
N LEU A 153 -2.16 3.32 37.42
CA LEU A 153 -1.29 3.73 36.33
C LEU A 153 -0.15 2.72 36.11
N GLU A 154 0.40 2.15 37.18
CA GLU A 154 1.44 1.11 37.11
C GLU A 154 0.93 -0.15 36.38
N ASP A 155 -0.26 -0.66 36.73
CA ASP A 155 -0.89 -1.80 36.03
C ASP A 155 -1.13 -1.49 34.54
N VAL A 156 -1.64 -0.30 34.22
CA VAL A 156 -1.85 0.12 32.83
C VAL A 156 -0.53 0.19 32.06
N VAL A 157 0.52 0.76 32.64
CA VAL A 157 1.83 0.86 31.99
C VAL A 157 2.47 -0.52 31.82
N SER A 158 2.32 -1.41 32.80
CA SER A 158 2.80 -2.80 32.72
C SER A 158 2.15 -3.53 31.56
N ARG A 159 0.81 -3.50 31.44
CA ARG A 159 0.12 -4.16 30.32
C ARG A 159 0.52 -3.60 28.97
N ARG A 160 0.70 -2.28 28.86
CA ARG A 160 1.19 -1.67 27.61
C ARG A 160 2.58 -2.15 27.25
N TYR A 161 3.45 -2.37 28.23
CA TYR A 161 4.76 -2.94 27.97
C TYR A 161 4.64 -4.35 27.35
N ASP A 162 3.77 -5.20 27.89
CA ASP A 162 3.51 -6.53 27.35
C ASP A 162 3.00 -6.48 25.90
N LEU A 163 2.07 -5.57 25.60
CA LEU A 163 1.60 -5.35 24.23
C LEU A 163 2.70 -4.85 23.29
N ILE A 164 3.59 -3.97 23.75
CA ILE A 164 4.76 -3.53 22.96
C ILE A 164 5.68 -4.70 22.66
N VAL A 165 5.90 -5.59 23.63
CA VAL A 165 6.66 -6.84 23.40
C VAL A 165 5.94 -7.70 22.36
N ARG A 166 4.63 -7.92 22.49
CA ARG A 166 3.85 -8.70 21.51
C ARG A 166 3.91 -8.10 20.10
N GLN A 167 3.86 -6.77 19.96
CA GLN A 167 4.05 -6.11 18.66
C GLN A 167 5.42 -6.46 18.03
N LYS A 168 6.48 -6.53 18.85
CA LYS A 168 7.83 -6.91 18.38
C LYS A 168 7.90 -8.37 17.98
N GLU A 169 7.27 -9.27 18.75
CA GLU A 169 7.19 -10.69 18.41
C GLU A 169 6.49 -10.92 17.08
N ILE A 170 5.32 -10.29 16.88
CA ILE A 170 4.58 -10.37 15.61
C ILE A 170 5.42 -9.84 14.44
N ALA A 171 6.14 -8.74 14.64
CA ALA A 171 7.04 -8.20 13.63
C ALA A 171 8.19 -9.17 13.31
N TYR A 172 8.74 -9.82 14.32
CA TYR A 172 9.79 -10.83 14.18
C TYR A 172 9.30 -12.06 13.40
N GLU A 173 8.13 -12.60 13.74
CA GLU A 173 7.52 -13.74 13.04
C GLU A 173 7.28 -13.43 11.55
N ARG A 174 6.83 -12.21 11.24
CA ARG A 174 6.67 -11.74 9.85
C ARG A 174 8.01 -11.70 9.10
N LEU A 175 9.08 -11.23 9.75
CA LEU A 175 10.41 -11.20 9.16
C LEU A 175 10.94 -12.61 8.88
N LEU A 176 10.69 -13.57 9.78
CA LEU A 176 11.06 -14.96 9.55
C LEU A 176 10.36 -15.54 8.33
N LYS A 177 9.04 -15.32 8.21
CA LYS A 177 8.28 -15.77 7.03
C LYS A 177 8.81 -15.15 5.74
N TRP A 178 9.06 -13.85 5.74
CA TRP A 178 9.58 -13.17 4.56
C TRP A 178 10.99 -13.67 4.18
N LEU A 179 11.84 -13.95 5.17
CA LEU A 179 13.16 -14.53 4.94
C LEU A 179 13.05 -15.92 4.29
N GLU A 180 12.09 -16.74 4.72
CA GLU A 180 11.84 -18.05 4.13
C GLU A 180 11.37 -17.94 2.67
N GLU A 181 10.42 -17.05 2.38
CA GLU A 181 9.95 -16.79 1.02
C GLU A 181 11.10 -16.32 0.10
N LEU A 182 11.97 -15.42 0.61
CA LEU A 182 13.15 -14.97 -0.13
C LEU A 182 14.14 -16.10 -0.38
N ARG A 183 14.41 -16.96 0.61
CA ARG A 183 15.28 -18.13 0.45
C ARG A 183 14.75 -19.08 -0.63
N ASN A 184 13.44 -19.33 -0.64
CA ASN A 184 12.80 -20.14 -1.67
C ASN A 184 12.96 -19.52 -3.06
N ARG A 185 12.69 -18.22 -3.22
CA ARG A 185 12.89 -17.50 -4.49
C ARG A 185 14.34 -17.56 -4.99
N ILE A 186 15.31 -17.42 -4.09
CA ILE A 186 16.73 -17.53 -4.43
C ILE A 186 17.07 -18.95 -4.91
N ARG A 187 16.55 -19.98 -4.22
CA ARG A 187 16.76 -21.38 -4.63
C ARG A 187 16.17 -21.63 -6.02
N ASP A 188 14.93 -21.19 -6.26
CA ASP A 188 14.23 -21.41 -7.51
C ASP A 188 14.94 -20.69 -8.66
N SER A 189 15.34 -19.43 -8.45
CA SER A 189 16.15 -18.67 -9.41
C SER A 189 17.50 -19.33 -9.70
N ARG A 190 18.17 -19.89 -8.69
CA ARG A 190 19.42 -20.63 -8.90
C ARG A 190 19.20 -21.90 -9.73
N ALA A 191 18.13 -22.65 -9.46
CA ALA A 191 17.78 -23.84 -10.23
C ALA A 191 17.46 -23.48 -11.70
N GLU A 192 16.73 -22.37 -11.91
CA GLU A 192 16.45 -21.84 -13.24
C GLU A 192 17.74 -21.45 -13.98
N ILE A 193 18.66 -20.74 -13.33
CA ILE A 193 19.96 -20.37 -13.91
C ILE A 193 20.77 -21.62 -14.29
N ILE A 194 20.80 -22.64 -13.43
CA ILE A 194 21.51 -23.90 -13.71
C ILE A 194 20.88 -24.59 -14.93
N LYS A 195 19.55 -24.69 -14.98
CA LYS A 195 18.83 -25.26 -16.12
C LYS A 195 19.10 -24.48 -17.41
N SER A 196 19.12 -23.16 -17.35
CA SER A 196 19.39 -22.29 -18.50
C SER A 196 20.84 -22.36 -19.00
N LYS A 197 21.77 -22.88 -18.19
CA LYS A 197 23.17 -23.14 -18.59
C LYS A 197 23.37 -24.50 -19.25
N ASP A 198 22.36 -25.38 -19.25
CA ASP A 198 22.44 -26.66 -19.95
C ASP A 198 22.54 -26.45 -21.46
N GLU A 199 23.50 -27.13 -22.11
CA GLU A 199 23.80 -26.88 -23.52
C GLU A 199 22.69 -27.36 -24.46
N GLN A 200 21.92 -28.39 -24.08
CA GLN A 200 20.76 -28.83 -24.85
C GLN A 200 19.62 -27.82 -24.74
N VAL A 201 19.34 -27.34 -23.52
CA VAL A 201 18.35 -26.27 -23.29
C VAL A 201 18.73 -24.99 -24.05
N LYS A 202 20.00 -24.60 -24.00
CA LYS A 202 20.53 -23.46 -24.76
C LYS A 202 20.36 -23.66 -26.27
N THR A 203 20.75 -24.83 -26.80
CA THR A 203 20.65 -25.13 -28.23
C THR A 203 19.20 -25.07 -28.71
N GLU A 204 18.27 -25.66 -27.94
CA GLU A 204 16.84 -25.64 -28.25
C GLU A 204 16.27 -24.21 -28.18
N ASN A 205 16.60 -23.45 -27.14
CA ASN A 205 16.14 -22.07 -27.00
C ASN A 205 16.70 -21.17 -28.13
N VAL A 206 17.97 -21.32 -28.51
CA VAL A 206 18.58 -20.60 -29.64
C VAL A 206 17.91 -20.98 -30.95
N LYS A 207 17.63 -22.27 -31.19
CA LYS A 207 16.94 -22.74 -32.39
C LYS A 207 15.52 -22.18 -32.49
N ASN A 208 14.79 -22.16 -31.37
CA ASN A 208 13.47 -21.54 -31.29
C ASN A 208 13.55 -20.04 -31.56
N HIS A 209 14.52 -19.34 -30.99
CA HIS A 209 14.73 -17.91 -31.28
C HIS A 209 15.05 -17.64 -32.75
N MET A 210 15.95 -18.43 -33.34
CA MET A 210 16.31 -18.32 -34.75
C MET A 210 15.09 -18.54 -35.64
N ARG A 211 14.21 -19.48 -35.29
CA ARG A 211 12.94 -19.68 -35.97
C ARG A 211 12.05 -18.44 -35.85
N ASP A 212 11.90 -17.88 -34.67
CA ASP A 212 11.07 -16.67 -34.44
C ASP A 212 11.60 -15.47 -35.25
N LEU A 213 12.92 -15.27 -35.26
CA LEU A 213 13.58 -14.20 -36.02
C LEU A 213 13.43 -14.36 -37.53
N LEU A 214 13.58 -15.59 -38.04
CA LEU A 214 13.52 -15.89 -39.49
C LEU A 214 12.08 -15.95 -40.02
N GLU A 215 11.12 -16.40 -39.21
CA GLU A 215 9.71 -16.49 -39.59
C GLU A 215 8.96 -15.16 -39.50
N ARG A 216 9.62 -14.06 -39.08
CA ARG A 216 8.99 -12.74 -38.79
C ARG A 216 7.74 -12.90 -37.91
N ARG A 217 7.76 -13.84 -36.97
CA ARG A 217 6.69 -14.02 -35.99
C ARG A 217 7.20 -13.54 -34.63
N PRO A 218 6.71 -12.41 -34.11
CA PRO A 218 7.13 -11.94 -32.82
C PRO A 218 6.51 -12.84 -31.76
N LYS A 219 7.35 -13.54 -30.97
CA LYS A 219 7.10 -13.78 -29.53
C LYS A 219 8.24 -14.52 -28.84
N PHE A 220 9.16 -13.76 -28.24
CA PHE A 220 9.73 -13.93 -26.89
C PHE A 220 10.77 -12.83 -26.69
N ARG A 221 10.71 -12.07 -25.60
CA ARG A 221 11.75 -11.10 -25.25
C ARG A 221 12.88 -11.81 -24.53
N TRP A 222 14.05 -11.75 -25.14
CA TRP A 222 15.32 -12.23 -24.56
C TRP A 222 15.94 -11.20 -23.60
N ASP A 223 15.31 -10.02 -23.49
CA ASP A 223 15.74 -8.84 -22.72
C ASP A 223 14.80 -8.56 -21.53
#